data_AF-A0A961L583-F1
#
_entry.id   AF-A0A961L583-F1
#
_cell.length_a   1.000
_cell.length_b   1.000
_cell.length_c   1.000
_cell.angle_alpha   90.00
_cell.angle_beta   90.00
_cell.angle_gamma   90.00
#
_symmetry.space_group_name_H-M   'P 1'
#
loop_
_entity.id
_entity.type
_entity.pdbx_description
1 polymer ?
#
loop_
_entity_poly.entity_id
_entity_poly.type
_entity_poly.pdbx_seq_one_letter_code
_entity_poly.pdbx_strand_id
1 'polypeptide(L)'
;MSDPVTELPSNGRVTRADLRVAPELAAFVENEALPGTGVDAAAFWKGLAALVRDFGPRNAALLARRDELQAAIDAWHREERGGREAYKAFLAEIGYMLPEGEPFTIETENVDPEIALVPGPQLVVPITNARFALNAANARWGSLYDCLYGTDAMGSEPPSGAYD
;
A
#
# COMPACT_ATOMS: atom_id res chain seq x y z
N MET A 1 -3.53 25.33 -25.79
CA MET A 1 -4.03 26.06 -24.61
C MET A 1 -3.24 25.48 -23.45
N SER A 2 -2.14 26.13 -23.11
CA SER A 2 -1.05 25.58 -22.30
C SER A 2 -1.36 25.89 -20.84
N ASP A 3 -1.44 24.87 -19.99
CA ASP A 3 -1.58 25.05 -18.55
C ASP A 3 -0.38 25.82 -17.99
N PRO A 4 -0.59 26.88 -17.20
CA PRO A 4 0.49 27.49 -16.46
C PRO A 4 0.76 26.60 -15.25
N VAL A 5 1.66 25.62 -15.41
CA VAL A 5 2.35 25.05 -14.25
C VAL A 5 3.10 26.21 -13.61
N THR A 6 2.54 26.73 -12.53
CA THR A 6 3.18 27.75 -11.70
C THR A 6 4.48 27.12 -11.20
N GLU A 7 5.63 27.62 -11.66
CA GLU A 7 6.94 27.22 -11.14
C GLU A 7 6.96 27.46 -9.62
N LEU A 8 6.80 26.38 -8.85
CA LEU A 8 7.04 26.39 -7.42
C LEU A 8 8.56 26.36 -7.19
N PRO A 9 9.11 27.21 -6.30
CA PRO A 9 10.55 27.32 -6.11
C PRO A 9 11.15 26.00 -5.63
N SER A 10 12.04 25.44 -6.45
CA SER A 10 12.57 24.07 -6.41
C SER A 10 13.53 23.73 -5.26
N ASN A 11 13.42 24.37 -4.09
CA ASN A 11 14.16 23.96 -2.87
C ASN A 11 13.59 24.53 -1.55
N GLY A 12 12.43 25.21 -1.57
CA GLY A 12 11.82 25.74 -0.36
C GLY A 12 10.84 24.75 0.26
N ARG A 13 10.83 24.58 1.59
CA ARG A 13 9.72 23.91 2.29
C ARG A 13 8.80 24.95 2.92
N VAL A 14 7.51 24.70 2.89
CA VAL A 14 6.51 25.52 3.60
C VAL A 14 6.27 24.93 4.99
N THR A 15 6.05 25.80 5.97
CA THR A 15 5.65 25.36 7.31
C THR A 15 4.14 25.16 7.35
N ARG A 16 3.69 24.02 7.86
CA ARG A 16 2.29 23.71 8.18
C ARG A 16 2.24 23.06 9.54
N ALA A 17 1.65 23.73 10.52
CA ALA A 17 1.85 23.41 11.93
C ALA A 17 3.35 23.25 12.24
N ASP A 18 3.77 22.10 12.76
CA ASP A 18 5.17 21.80 13.11
C ASP A 18 5.93 21.06 11.99
N LEU A 19 5.31 20.89 10.81
CA LEU A 19 5.88 20.16 9.68
C LEU A 19 6.52 21.09 8.66
N ARG A 20 7.60 20.62 8.04
CA ARG A 20 8.20 21.22 6.83
C ARG A 20 7.76 20.40 5.63
N VAL A 21 6.83 20.93 4.85
CA VAL A 21 6.15 20.22 3.75
C VAL A 21 6.65 20.76 2.41
N ALA A 22 6.72 19.88 1.41
CA ALA A 22 7.00 20.27 0.04
C ALA A 22 5.86 21.19 -0.48
N PRO A 23 6.15 22.34 -1.14
CA PRO A 23 5.13 23.28 -1.56
C PRO A 23 4.06 22.66 -2.47
N GLU A 24 4.46 21.74 -3.34
CA GLU A 24 3.60 21.06 -4.32
C GLU A 24 2.58 20.19 -3.58
N LEU A 25 3.02 19.46 -2.56
CA LEU A 25 2.14 18.63 -1.73
C LEU A 25 1.19 19.49 -0.89
N ALA A 26 1.69 20.60 -0.32
CA ALA A 26 0.85 21.49 0.45
C ALA A 26 -0.26 22.12 -0.42
N ALA A 27 0.11 22.57 -1.62
CA ALA A 27 -0.83 23.14 -2.59
C ALA A 27 -1.87 22.11 -3.06
N PHE A 28 -1.44 20.89 -3.40
CA PHE A 28 -2.34 19.80 -3.78
C PHE A 28 -3.36 19.49 -2.68
N VAL A 29 -2.90 19.33 -1.43
CA VAL A 29 -3.79 19.03 -0.31
C VAL A 29 -4.83 20.14 -0.10
N GLU A 30 -4.39 21.39 -0.10
CA GLU A 30 -5.25 22.54 0.23
C GLU A 30 -6.22 22.91 -0.89
N ASN A 31 -5.79 22.79 -2.15
CA ASN A 31 -6.55 23.28 -3.29
C ASN A 31 -7.31 22.19 -4.05
N GLU A 32 -6.91 20.92 -3.93
CA GLU A 32 -7.49 19.81 -4.70
C GLU A 32 -8.08 18.72 -3.80
N ALA A 33 -7.39 18.30 -2.74
CA ALA A 33 -7.82 17.14 -1.94
C ALA A 33 -8.85 17.49 -0.85
N LEU A 34 -8.68 18.61 -0.13
CA LEU A 34 -9.56 19.01 0.98
C LEU A 34 -10.91 19.63 0.55
N PRO A 35 -11.00 20.44 -0.52
CA PRO A 35 -12.27 21.03 -0.91
C PRO A 35 -13.37 19.98 -1.11
N GLY A 36 -14.54 20.21 -0.51
CA GLY A 36 -15.68 19.29 -0.57
C GLY A 36 -15.72 18.19 0.51
N THR A 37 -14.63 18.00 1.27
CA THR A 37 -14.58 17.00 2.35
C THR A 37 -15.21 17.47 3.67
N GLY A 38 -15.35 18.79 3.87
CA GLY A 38 -15.78 19.39 5.14
C GLY A 38 -14.69 19.50 6.21
N VAL A 39 -13.44 19.15 5.88
CA VAL A 39 -12.29 19.23 6.80
C VAL A 39 -11.53 20.54 6.60
N ASP A 40 -11.32 21.28 7.69
CA ASP A 40 -10.49 22.49 7.68
C ASP A 40 -9.00 22.16 7.50
N ALA A 41 -8.30 22.96 6.70
CA ALA A 41 -6.89 22.73 6.38
C ALA A 41 -5.97 22.86 7.61
N ALA A 42 -6.21 23.82 8.50
CA ALA A 42 -5.41 23.98 9.72
C ALA A 42 -5.65 22.80 10.68
N ALA A 43 -6.89 22.32 10.79
CA ALA A 43 -7.22 21.13 11.55
C ALA A 43 -6.54 19.88 10.97
N PHE A 44 -6.57 19.69 9.66
CA PHE A 44 -5.87 18.60 8.96
C PHE A 44 -4.37 18.59 9.26
N TRP A 45 -3.68 19.71 9.03
CA TRP A 45 -2.22 19.78 9.22
C TRP A 45 -1.81 19.61 10.68
N LYS A 46 -2.59 20.15 11.63
CA LYS A 46 -2.36 19.93 13.05
C LYS A 46 -2.53 18.47 13.45
N GLY A 47 -3.57 17.80 12.92
CA GLY A 47 -3.81 16.37 13.11
C GLY A 47 -2.67 15.53 12.56
N LEU A 48 -2.25 15.78 11.32
CA LEU A 48 -1.12 15.09 10.70
C LEU A 48 0.18 15.28 11.50
N ALA A 49 0.49 16.51 11.92
CA ALA A 49 1.68 16.79 12.72
C ALA A 49 1.67 16.02 14.05
N ALA A 50 0.50 15.95 14.71
CA ALA A 50 0.35 15.16 15.93
C ALA A 50 0.58 13.66 15.69
N LEU A 51 -0.04 13.09 14.65
CA LEU A 51 0.15 11.67 14.30
C LEU A 51 1.61 11.35 13.97
N VAL A 52 2.30 12.20 13.21
CA VAL A 52 3.72 12.01 12.88
C VAL A 52 4.58 12.03 14.14
N ARG A 53 4.33 12.97 15.05
CA ARG A 53 5.07 13.07 16.32
C ARG A 53 4.83 11.84 17.20
N ASP A 54 3.58 11.41 17.32
CA ASP A 54 3.18 10.37 18.27
C ASP A 54 3.54 8.95 17.75
N PHE A 55 3.41 8.71 16.43
CA PHE A 55 3.66 7.39 15.82
C PHE A 55 5.00 7.25 15.10
N GLY A 56 5.68 8.36 14.77
CA GLY A 56 6.99 8.33 14.11
C GLY A 56 8.04 7.52 14.88
N PRO A 57 8.26 7.77 16.19
CA PRO A 57 9.19 6.99 16.99
C PRO A 57 8.82 5.51 17.09
N ARG A 58 7.52 5.19 17.19
CA ARG A 58 7.03 3.80 17.23
C ARG A 58 7.30 3.07 15.92
N ASN A 59 7.11 3.73 14.77
CA ASN A 59 7.42 3.15 13.46
C ASN A 59 8.92 2.86 13.33
N ALA A 60 9.78 3.81 13.73
CA ALA A 60 11.23 3.60 13.73
C ALA A 60 11.65 2.42 14.63
N ALA A 61 11.05 2.28 15.81
CA ALA A 61 11.31 1.16 16.72
C ALA A 61 10.87 -0.18 16.11
N LEU A 62 9.76 -0.22 15.37
CA LEU A 62 9.31 -1.43 14.67
C LEU A 62 10.29 -1.85 13.56
N LEU A 63 10.91 -0.89 12.87
CA LEU A 63 11.95 -1.18 11.87
C LEU A 63 13.23 -1.70 12.53
N ALA A 64 13.70 -1.03 13.59
CA ALA A 64 14.85 -1.50 14.37
C ALA A 64 14.64 -2.92 14.89
N ARG A 65 13.42 -3.24 15.35
CA ARG A 65 13.07 -4.60 15.80
C ARG A 65 13.18 -5.64 14.68
N ARG A 66 12.86 -5.29 13.43
CA ARG A 66 13.07 -6.20 12.28
C ARG A 66 14.54 -6.45 12.05
N ASP A 67 15.38 -5.41 12.11
CA ASP A 67 16.82 -5.52 11.93
C ASP A 67 17.46 -6.38 13.04
N GLU A 68 17.05 -6.20 14.30
CA GLU A 68 17.47 -7.02 15.43
C GLU A 68 17.14 -8.51 15.23
N LEU A 69 15.89 -8.81 14.85
CA LEU A 69 15.43 -10.18 14.60
C LEU A 69 16.22 -10.82 13.47
N GLN A 70 16.43 -10.10 12.36
CA GLN A 70 17.20 -10.61 11.23
C GLN A 70 18.67 -10.83 11.60
N ALA A 71 19.30 -9.91 12.33
CA ALA A 71 20.68 -10.05 12.78
C ALA A 71 20.87 -11.27 13.70
N ALA A 72 19.90 -11.55 14.57
CA ALA A 72 19.90 -12.74 15.42
C ALA A 72 19.79 -14.03 14.59
N ILE A 73 18.89 -14.06 13.59
CA ILE A 73 18.72 -15.20 12.68
C ILE A 73 20.00 -15.44 11.87
N ASP A 74 20.60 -14.37 11.35
CA ASP A 74 21.87 -14.45 10.62
C ASP A 74 22.99 -15.03 11.49
N ALA A 75 23.11 -14.56 12.74
CA ALA A 75 24.10 -15.06 13.69
C ALA A 75 23.87 -16.54 14.02
N TRP A 76 22.62 -16.94 14.25
CA TRP A 76 22.26 -18.33 14.53
C TRP A 76 22.69 -19.28 13.41
N HIS A 77 22.48 -18.90 12.14
CA HIS A 77 22.88 -19.72 10.99
C HIS A 77 24.40 -19.77 10.80
N ARG A 78 25.14 -18.67 11.04
CA ARG A 78 26.62 -18.68 10.95
C ARG A 78 27.28 -19.63 11.95
N GLU A 79 26.61 -19.91 13.05
CA GLU A 79 27.10 -20.78 14.12
C GLU A 79 26.65 -22.24 14.00
N GLU A 80 25.93 -22.62 12.91
CA GLU A 80 25.51 -24.00 12.59
C GLU A 80 24.83 -24.73 13.78
N ARG A 81 23.90 -24.05 14.44
CA ARG A 81 23.32 -24.44 15.75
C ARG A 81 22.31 -25.60 15.75
N GLY A 82 22.37 -26.50 14.77
CA GLY A 82 21.63 -27.77 14.78
C GLY A 82 20.37 -27.80 13.90
N GLY A 83 19.48 -28.77 14.18
CA GLY A 83 18.33 -29.09 13.33
C GLY A 83 17.04 -28.28 13.62
N ARG A 84 15.96 -28.63 12.92
CA ARG A 84 14.65 -27.93 12.94
C ARG A 84 14.11 -27.58 14.33
N GLU A 85 14.17 -28.50 15.29
CA GLU A 85 13.61 -28.26 16.63
C GLU A 85 14.40 -27.20 17.41
N ALA A 86 15.73 -27.19 17.27
CA ALA A 86 16.59 -26.16 17.85
C ALA A 86 16.31 -24.79 17.22
N TYR A 87 16.07 -24.75 15.90
CA TYR A 87 15.70 -23.51 15.22
C TYR A 87 14.35 -22.96 15.69
N LYS A 88 13.33 -23.83 15.85
CA LYS A 88 12.01 -23.41 16.34
C LYS A 88 12.09 -22.86 17.77
N ALA A 89 12.85 -23.51 18.65
CA ALA A 89 13.09 -23.03 20.01
C ALA A 89 13.77 -21.67 20.02
N PHE A 90 14.79 -21.49 19.17
CA PHE A 90 15.48 -20.21 18.99
C PHE A 90 14.53 -19.10 18.50
N LEU A 91 13.71 -19.35 17.49
CA LEU A 91 12.75 -18.36 16.99
C LEU A 91 11.73 -17.93 18.06
N ALA A 92 11.32 -18.87 18.93
CA ALA A 92 10.47 -18.54 20.08
C ALA A 92 11.23 -17.72 21.13
N GLU A 93 12.48 -18.10 21.44
CA GLU A 93 13.36 -17.40 22.40
C GLU A 93 13.59 -15.94 22.03
N ILE A 94 13.88 -15.64 20.76
CA ILE A 94 14.08 -14.26 20.31
C ILE A 94 12.76 -13.48 20.15
N GLY A 95 11.61 -14.10 20.40
CA GLY A 95 10.29 -13.49 20.24
C GLY A 95 9.86 -13.28 18.78
N TYR A 96 10.41 -14.05 17.85
CA TYR A 96 9.96 -14.09 16.45
C TYR A 96 8.70 -14.93 16.32
N MET A 97 8.70 -16.13 16.92
CA MET A 97 7.54 -17.02 16.99
C MET A 97 6.82 -16.80 18.32
N LEU A 98 5.69 -16.10 18.28
CA LEU A 98 4.86 -15.86 19.45
C LEU A 98 3.92 -17.04 19.71
N PRO A 99 3.46 -17.25 20.96
CA PRO A 99 2.41 -18.22 21.24
C PRO A 99 1.14 -17.88 20.46
N GLU A 100 0.42 -18.92 20.04
CA GLU A 100 -0.90 -18.76 19.43
C GLU A 100 -1.87 -18.16 20.46
N GLY A 101 -2.71 -17.23 20.00
CA GLY A 101 -3.75 -16.62 20.83
C GLY A 101 -4.96 -17.54 20.97
N GLU A 102 -5.85 -17.20 21.90
CA GLU A 102 -7.12 -17.91 22.07
C GLU A 102 -8.00 -17.80 20.81
N PRO A 103 -8.83 -18.81 20.50
CA PRO A 103 -9.80 -18.73 19.41
C PRO A 103 -10.72 -17.51 19.55
N PHE A 104 -10.89 -16.76 18.46
CA PHE A 104 -11.80 -15.61 18.39
C PHE A 104 -12.46 -15.51 17.01
N THR A 105 -13.47 -14.66 16.90
CA THR A 105 -14.11 -14.29 15.61
C THR A 105 -13.89 -12.80 15.38
N ILE A 106 -13.58 -12.40 14.14
CA ILE A 106 -13.42 -10.99 13.78
C ILE A 106 -14.76 -10.23 13.92
N GLU A 107 -14.71 -8.97 14.34
CA GLU A 107 -15.90 -8.14 14.63
C GLU A 107 -16.11 -7.02 13.57
N THR A 108 -15.43 -7.10 12.42
CA THR A 108 -15.46 -6.05 11.41
C THR A 108 -16.85 -5.93 10.77
N GLU A 109 -17.44 -4.74 10.83
CA GLU A 109 -18.74 -4.41 10.24
C GLU A 109 -18.62 -3.34 9.14
N ASN A 110 -19.72 -3.07 8.41
CA ASN A 110 -19.82 -2.03 7.39
C ASN A 110 -18.81 -2.19 6.22
N VAL A 111 -18.58 -3.43 5.80
CA VAL A 111 -17.71 -3.77 4.68
C VAL A 111 -18.55 -3.96 3.41
N ASP A 112 -18.09 -3.41 2.28
CA ASP A 112 -18.76 -3.58 0.98
C ASP A 112 -18.90 -5.06 0.59
N PRO A 113 -20.00 -5.47 -0.08
CA PRO A 113 -20.23 -6.86 -0.50
C PRO A 113 -19.11 -7.44 -1.36
N GLU A 114 -18.47 -6.62 -2.19
CA GLU A 114 -17.32 -6.98 -3.03
C GLU A 114 -16.15 -7.58 -2.26
N ILE A 115 -16.00 -7.23 -0.97
CA ILE A 115 -14.94 -7.73 -0.10
C ILE A 115 -15.49 -8.82 0.81
N ALA A 116 -16.68 -8.61 1.38
CA ALA A 116 -17.21 -9.48 2.43
C ALA A 116 -17.90 -10.76 1.92
N LEU A 117 -18.53 -10.70 0.74
CA LEU A 117 -19.52 -11.71 0.32
C LEU A 117 -19.26 -12.29 -1.08
N VAL A 118 -18.55 -11.58 -1.95
CA VAL A 118 -18.37 -11.97 -3.36
C VAL A 118 -16.96 -12.52 -3.58
N PRO A 119 -16.79 -13.84 -3.84
CA PRO A 119 -15.50 -14.36 -4.27
C PRO A 119 -15.23 -13.93 -5.71
N GLY A 120 -14.04 -13.39 -5.99
CA GLY A 120 -13.68 -12.99 -7.34
C GLY A 120 -12.23 -12.54 -7.50
N PRO A 121 -11.79 -12.25 -8.74
CA PRO A 121 -10.47 -11.71 -9.01
C PRO A 121 -10.25 -10.33 -8.39
N GLN A 122 -9.02 -10.06 -7.94
CA GLN A 122 -8.59 -8.74 -7.50
C GLN A 122 -7.42 -8.26 -8.37
N LEU A 123 -7.64 -7.15 -9.08
CA LEU A 123 -6.64 -6.56 -9.97
C LEU A 123 -5.74 -5.58 -9.20
N VAL A 124 -4.44 -5.57 -9.53
CA VAL A 124 -3.46 -4.64 -8.97
C VAL A 124 -2.82 -3.85 -10.11
N VAL A 125 -2.88 -2.50 -10.04
CA VAL A 125 -2.33 -1.60 -11.06
C VAL A 125 -1.60 -0.40 -10.44
N PRO A 126 -0.64 0.22 -11.15
CA PRO A 126 0.04 1.41 -10.66
C PRO A 126 -0.86 2.66 -10.77
N ILE A 127 -1.14 3.30 -9.62
CA ILE A 127 -2.00 4.50 -9.56
C ILE A 127 -1.40 5.71 -10.31
N THR A 128 -0.07 5.73 -10.50
CA THR A 128 0.63 6.80 -11.22
C THR A 128 0.42 6.76 -12.74
N ASN A 129 -0.23 5.72 -13.27
CA ASN A 129 -0.65 5.66 -14.66
C ASN A 129 -2.18 5.76 -14.75
N ALA A 130 -2.68 6.95 -15.09
CA ALA A 130 -4.11 7.23 -15.18
C ALA A 130 -4.85 6.30 -16.16
N ARG A 131 -4.22 5.91 -17.27
CA ARG A 131 -4.82 4.98 -18.24
C ARG A 131 -5.01 3.60 -17.61
N PHE A 132 -4.03 3.10 -16.89
CA PHE A 132 -4.13 1.81 -16.22
C PHE A 132 -5.13 1.85 -15.06
N ALA A 133 -5.19 2.93 -14.29
CA ALA A 133 -6.18 3.12 -13.24
C ALA A 133 -7.62 3.13 -13.80
N LEU A 134 -7.87 3.87 -14.89
CA LEU A 134 -9.17 3.91 -15.55
C LEU A 134 -9.57 2.56 -16.14
N ASN A 135 -8.63 1.88 -16.82
CA ASN A 135 -8.88 0.53 -17.34
C ASN A 135 -9.21 -0.45 -16.21
N ALA A 136 -8.49 -0.37 -15.08
CA ALA A 136 -8.73 -1.23 -13.93
C ALA A 136 -10.08 -0.96 -13.27
N ALA A 137 -10.47 0.30 -13.10
CA ALA A 137 -11.78 0.65 -12.57
C ALA A 137 -12.92 0.10 -13.46
N ASN A 138 -12.74 0.16 -14.78
CA ASN A 138 -13.73 -0.36 -15.74
C ASN A 138 -13.68 -1.89 -15.89
N ALA A 139 -12.60 -2.55 -15.46
CA ALA A 139 -12.42 -4.00 -15.58
C ALA A 139 -13.37 -4.81 -14.67
N ARG A 140 -14.25 -4.16 -13.91
CA ARG A 140 -15.37 -4.85 -13.23
C ARG A 140 -16.22 -5.67 -14.22
N TRP A 141 -16.34 -5.19 -15.45
CA TRP A 141 -17.00 -5.89 -16.55
C TRP A 141 -16.06 -5.96 -17.74
N GLY A 142 -15.79 -7.18 -18.21
CA GLY A 142 -14.96 -7.45 -19.39
C GLY A 142 -15.70 -8.31 -20.41
N SER A 143 -15.39 -8.12 -21.69
CA SER A 143 -15.92 -8.97 -22.77
C SER A 143 -15.25 -10.34 -22.71
N LEU A 144 -16.02 -11.40 -22.43
CA LEU A 144 -15.51 -12.76 -22.49
C LEU A 144 -15.05 -13.13 -23.91
N TYR A 145 -15.70 -12.57 -24.95
CA TYR A 145 -15.32 -12.81 -26.34
C TYR A 145 -13.93 -12.24 -26.63
N ASP A 146 -13.66 -11.01 -26.19
CA ASP A 146 -12.36 -10.36 -26.38
C ASP A 146 -11.28 -11.11 -25.58
N CYS A 147 -11.61 -11.57 -24.37
CA CYS A 147 -10.69 -12.37 -23.56
C CYS A 147 -10.34 -13.72 -24.22
N LEU A 148 -11.32 -14.41 -24.80
CA LEU A 148 -11.07 -15.70 -25.46
C LEU A 148 -10.38 -15.53 -26.81
N TYR A 149 -10.85 -14.57 -27.62
CA TYR A 149 -10.34 -14.33 -28.97
C TYR A 149 -8.97 -13.64 -28.96
N GLY A 150 -8.75 -12.69 -28.05
CA GLY A 150 -7.54 -11.89 -27.95
C GLY A 150 -6.37 -12.55 -27.21
N THR A 151 -6.51 -13.82 -26.80
CA THR A 151 -5.50 -14.57 -26.05
C THR A 151 -5.33 -15.98 -26.61
N ASP A 152 -4.41 -16.75 -26.04
CA ASP A 152 -4.18 -18.15 -26.37
C ASP A 152 -5.14 -19.13 -25.66
N ALA A 153 -6.18 -18.63 -24.99
CA ALA A 153 -7.12 -19.46 -24.22
C ALA A 153 -7.87 -20.50 -25.06
N MET A 154 -7.97 -20.30 -26.38
CA MET A 154 -8.59 -21.25 -27.32
C MET A 154 -7.58 -22.21 -27.99
N GLY A 155 -6.33 -22.25 -27.53
CA GLY A 155 -5.30 -23.22 -27.93
C GLY A 155 -4.18 -22.66 -28.81
N SER A 156 -4.35 -21.48 -29.37
CA SER A 156 -3.30 -20.74 -30.10
C SER A 156 -3.56 -19.25 -30.00
N GLU A 157 -2.51 -18.44 -30.16
CA GLU A 157 -2.67 -16.99 -30.29
C GLU A 157 -3.53 -16.63 -31.51
N PRO A 158 -4.28 -15.51 -31.45
CA PRO A 158 -5.08 -15.05 -32.59
C PRO A 158 -4.20 -14.78 -33.82
N PRO A 159 -4.68 -15.09 -35.04
CA PRO A 159 -3.98 -14.74 -36.27
C PRO A 159 -3.84 -13.22 -36.39
N SER A 160 -2.76 -12.76 -37.02
CA SER A 160 -2.60 -11.33 -37.30
C SER A 160 -3.55 -10.89 -38.41
N GLY A 161 -4.23 -9.75 -38.23
CA GLY A 161 -5.09 -9.16 -39.25
C GLY A 161 -6.49 -8.82 -38.77
N ALA A 162 -7.44 -8.78 -39.71
CA ALA A 162 -8.84 -8.54 -39.41
C ALA A 162 -9.50 -9.76 -38.73
N TYR A 163 -10.73 -9.59 -38.26
CA TYR A 163 -11.55 -10.68 -37.74
C TYR A 163 -11.68 -11.80 -38.79
N ASP A 164 -11.38 -13.02 -38.36
CA ASP A 164 -11.58 -14.28 -39.12
C ASP A 164 -13.05 -14.73 -39.05
#